data_AF-A0AA35SLT6-F1
#
_entry.id   AF-A0AA35SLT6-F1
#
_cell.length_a   1.000
_cell.length_b   1.000
_cell.length_c   1.000
_cell.angle_alpha   90.00
_cell.angle_beta   90.00
_cell.angle_gamma   90.00
#
_symmetry.space_group_name_H-M   'P 1'
#
loop_
_entity.id
_entity.type
_entity.pdbx_description
1 polymer ?
#
loop_
_entity_poly.entity_id
_entity_poly.type
_entity_poly.pdbx_seq_one_letter_code
_entity_poly.pdbx_strand_id
1 'polypeptide(L)'
;MTQQQQPQLVPAVSVVDHDTLKSELAIYCRQLQSKEQALRIIKQELDLSRETVDHSRQEIAQLRSQLARSSSAPSEDLVQEREQFVAQLESSQERIAELERQLQMEEDEKEEVLGQVPNTLTSL
;
A
#
# COMPACT_ATOMS: atom_id res chain seq x y z
N MET A 1 72.22 14.68 -15.75
CA MET A 1 71.23 15.21 -14.81
C MET A 1 69.94 14.43 -15.00
N THR A 2 69.57 13.65 -13.99
CA THR A 2 68.31 12.90 -13.91
C THR A 2 67.23 13.83 -13.36
N GLN A 3 66.04 13.85 -13.97
CA GLN A 3 64.82 14.24 -13.26
C GLN A 3 63.65 13.39 -13.75
N GLN A 4 63.00 12.78 -12.77
CA GLN A 4 61.94 11.80 -12.84
C GLN A 4 60.71 12.33 -13.58
N GLN A 5 60.14 11.50 -14.45
CA GLN A 5 58.72 11.55 -14.79
C GLN A 5 57.95 10.66 -13.81
N GLN A 6 57.07 11.28 -13.03
CA GLN A 6 56.04 10.60 -12.24
C GLN A 6 55.16 9.74 -13.15
N PRO A 7 54.87 8.47 -12.81
CA PRO A 7 53.80 7.74 -13.46
C PRO A 7 52.46 8.33 -12.98
N GLN A 8 51.75 9.00 -13.89
CA GLN A 8 50.35 9.35 -13.64
C GLN A 8 49.53 8.06 -13.60
N LEU A 9 49.06 7.72 -12.40
CA LEU A 9 48.01 6.73 -12.19
C LEU A 9 46.72 7.28 -12.80
N VAL A 10 46.40 6.79 -13.99
CA VAL A 10 45.09 6.97 -14.63
C VAL A 10 44.00 6.46 -13.68
N PRO A 11 42.93 7.21 -13.41
CA PRO A 11 41.84 6.71 -12.59
C PRO A 11 41.22 5.50 -13.27
N ALA A 12 41.17 4.37 -12.57
CA ALA A 12 40.47 3.18 -13.00
C ALA A 12 38.99 3.53 -13.17
N VAL A 13 38.58 3.77 -14.42
CA VAL A 13 37.18 3.84 -14.78
C VAL A 13 36.62 2.44 -14.51
N SER A 14 35.83 2.32 -13.44
CA SER A 14 35.13 1.09 -13.08
C SER A 14 34.13 0.76 -14.18
N VAL A 15 34.54 -0.06 -15.14
CA VAL A 15 33.62 -0.69 -16.08
C VAL A 15 32.75 -1.64 -15.25
N VAL A 16 31.52 -1.22 -14.95
CA VAL A 16 30.54 -2.10 -14.35
C VAL A 16 30.27 -3.23 -15.35
N ASP A 17 30.52 -4.47 -14.94
CA ASP A 17 30.33 -5.63 -15.82
C ASP A 17 28.84 -5.85 -16.12
N HIS A 18 28.54 -6.31 -17.34
CA HIS A 18 27.17 -6.60 -17.81
C HIS A 18 26.43 -7.60 -16.92
N ASP A 19 27.15 -8.56 -16.33
CA ASP A 19 26.56 -9.54 -15.43
C ASP A 19 26.18 -8.93 -14.07
N THR A 20 26.90 -7.89 -13.64
CA THR A 20 26.52 -7.10 -12.45
C THR A 20 25.24 -6.32 -12.72
N LEU A 21 25.14 -5.63 -13.86
CA LEU A 21 23.93 -4.87 -14.24
C LEU A 21 22.70 -5.78 -14.38
N LYS A 22 22.85 -6.97 -14.97
CA LYS A 22 21.78 -7.97 -15.05
C LYS A 22 21.32 -8.43 -13.67
N SER A 23 22.26 -8.64 -12.75
CA SER A 23 21.96 -9.09 -11.40
C SER A 23 21.21 -8.00 -10.62
N GLU A 24 21.64 -6.74 -10.74
CA GLU A 24 20.96 -5.58 -10.16
C GLU A 24 19.55 -5.42 -10.74
N LEU A 25 19.39 -5.49 -12.07
CA LEU A 25 18.08 -5.41 -12.72
C LEU A 25 17.14 -6.54 -12.24
N ALA A 26 17.64 -7.76 -12.11
CA ALA A 26 16.85 -8.89 -11.60
C ALA A 26 16.37 -8.66 -10.15
N ILE A 27 17.17 -7.99 -9.32
CA ILE A 27 16.79 -7.60 -7.96
C ILE A 27 15.67 -6.55 -8.01
N TYR A 28 15.83 -5.49 -8.81
CA TYR A 28 14.79 -4.46 -8.97
C TYR A 28 13.48 -5.04 -9.49
N CYS A 29 13.52 -5.90 -10.50
CA CYS A 29 12.30 -6.56 -11.01
C CYS A 29 11.59 -7.37 -9.92
N ARG A 30 12.34 -8.09 -9.06
CA ARG A 30 11.76 -8.86 -7.96
C ARG A 30 11.14 -7.94 -6.90
N GLN A 31 11.81 -6.85 -6.55
CA GLN A 31 11.30 -5.86 -5.59
C GLN A 31 10.02 -5.22 -6.12
N LEU A 32 10.01 -4.77 -7.37
CA LEU A 32 8.84 -4.16 -8.01
C LEU A 32 7.66 -5.14 -8.03
N GLN A 33 7.89 -6.40 -8.44
CA GLN A 33 6.85 -7.42 -8.43
C GLN A 33 6.28 -7.66 -7.02
N SER A 34 7.13 -7.68 -5.99
CA SER A 34 6.70 -7.80 -4.60
C SER A 34 5.82 -6.63 -4.16
N LYS A 35 6.18 -5.39 -4.54
CA LYS A 35 5.42 -4.18 -4.25
C LYS A 35 4.07 -4.17 -4.96
N GLU A 36 4.03 -4.53 -6.23
CA GLU A 36 2.79 -4.67 -7.00
C GLU A 36 1.84 -5.70 -6.38
N GLN A 37 2.38 -6.81 -5.86
CA GLN A 37 1.59 -7.81 -5.15
C GLN A 37 1.02 -7.27 -3.83
N ALA A 38 1.83 -6.55 -3.04
CA ALA A 38 1.38 -5.93 -1.79
C ALA A 38 0.25 -4.92 -2.04
N LEU A 39 0.42 -4.03 -3.04
CA LEU A 39 -0.61 -3.07 -3.45
C LEU A 39 -1.92 -3.75 -3.87
N ARG A 40 -1.84 -4.87 -4.60
CA ARG A 40 -3.03 -5.63 -4.99
C ARG A 40 -3.81 -6.14 -3.77
N ILE A 41 -3.09 -6.68 -2.78
CA ILE A 41 -3.70 -7.23 -1.55
C ILE A 41 -4.35 -6.09 -0.75
N ILE A 42 -3.64 -4.98 -0.54
CA ILE A 42 -4.17 -3.83 0.20
C ILE A 42 -5.44 -3.27 -0.48
N LYS A 43 -5.43 -3.13 -1.81
CA LYS A 43 -6.61 -2.68 -2.58
C LYS A 43 -7.79 -3.64 -2.40
N GLN A 44 -7.54 -4.95 -2.47
CA GLN A 44 -8.59 -5.94 -2.25
C GLN A 44 -9.17 -5.87 -0.82
N GLU A 45 -8.34 -5.73 0.21
CA GLU A 45 -8.80 -5.57 1.59
C GLU A 45 -9.59 -4.26 1.80
N LEU A 46 -9.20 -3.19 1.11
CA LEU A 46 -9.88 -1.91 1.14
C LEU A 46 -11.29 -2.02 0.56
N ASP A 47 -11.44 -2.69 -0.58
CA ASP A 47 -12.73 -2.91 -1.22
C ASP A 47 -13.67 -3.74 -0.33
N LEU A 48 -13.17 -4.83 0.26
CA LEU A 48 -13.94 -5.66 1.21
C LEU A 48 -14.36 -4.87 2.47
N SER A 49 -13.47 -4.01 2.98
CA SER A 49 -13.78 -3.15 4.13
C SER A 49 -14.85 -2.11 3.79
N ARG A 50 -14.83 -1.57 2.57
CA ARG A 50 -15.87 -0.65 2.06
C ARG A 50 -17.21 -1.34 1.90
N GLU A 51 -17.25 -2.56 1.36
CA GLU A 51 -18.48 -3.36 1.29
C GLU A 51 -19.06 -3.62 2.68
N THR A 52 -18.21 -3.90 3.68
CA THR A 52 -18.66 -4.09 5.07
C THR A 52 -19.27 -2.81 5.64
N VAL A 53 -18.65 -1.66 5.41
CA VAL A 53 -19.18 -0.34 5.82
C VAL A 53 -20.55 -0.06 5.20
N ASP A 54 -20.71 -0.32 3.90
CA ASP A 54 -21.97 -0.10 3.20
C ASP A 54 -23.07 -1.02 3.72
N HIS A 55 -22.74 -2.30 3.99
CA HIS A 55 -23.67 -3.24 4.59
C HIS A 55 -24.11 -2.80 5.99
N SER A 56 -23.16 -2.49 6.89
CA SER A 56 -23.51 -2.01 8.25
C SER A 56 -24.34 -0.72 8.21
N ARG A 57 -24.06 0.21 7.28
CA ARG A 57 -24.87 1.43 7.08
C ARG A 57 -26.31 1.09 6.68
N GLN A 58 -26.49 0.14 5.77
CA GLN A 58 -27.81 -0.29 5.33
C GLN A 58 -28.60 -0.94 6.49
N GLU A 59 -27.98 -1.83 7.26
CA GLU A 59 -28.61 -2.46 8.41
C GLU A 59 -29.00 -1.45 9.50
N ILE A 60 -28.11 -0.50 9.83
CA ILE A 60 -28.43 0.59 10.77
C ILE A 60 -29.64 1.41 10.27
N ALA A 61 -29.71 1.71 8.97
CA ALA A 61 -30.83 2.46 8.39
C ALA A 61 -32.15 1.68 8.43
N GLN A 62 -32.10 0.37 8.19
CA GLN A 62 -33.25 -0.52 8.32
C GLN A 62 -33.74 -0.58 9.77
N LEU A 63 -32.83 -0.82 10.74
CA LEU A 63 -33.16 -0.88 12.16
C LEU A 63 -33.73 0.44 12.67
N ARG A 64 -33.15 1.59 12.27
CA ARG A 64 -33.71 2.91 12.56
C ARG A 64 -35.14 3.06 12.03
N SER A 65 -35.41 2.57 10.83
CA SER A 65 -36.74 2.61 10.23
C SER A 65 -37.74 1.72 10.98
N GLN A 66 -37.32 0.54 11.41
CA GLN A 66 -38.15 -0.38 12.22
C GLN A 66 -38.46 0.23 13.59
N LEU A 67 -37.45 0.76 14.28
CA LEU A 67 -37.60 1.44 15.57
C LEU A 67 -38.57 2.63 15.48
N ALA A 68 -38.51 3.42 14.41
CA ALA A 68 -39.40 4.57 14.21
C ALA A 68 -40.86 4.18 13.88
N ARG A 69 -41.09 2.99 13.30
CA ARG A 69 -42.43 2.48 12.99
C ARG A 69 -43.08 1.71 14.14
N SER A 70 -42.30 1.34 15.16
CA SER A 70 -42.82 0.71 16.37
C SER A 70 -43.67 1.71 17.16
N SER A 71 -44.97 1.44 17.30
CA SER A 71 -45.89 2.24 18.13
C SER A 71 -45.73 1.98 19.64
N SER A 72 -45.03 0.91 20.00
CA SER A 72 -44.60 0.61 21.37
C SER A 72 -43.14 0.99 21.59
N ALA A 73 -42.72 1.07 22.86
CA ALA A 73 -41.30 1.21 23.19
C ALA A 73 -40.46 0.18 22.40
N PRO A 74 -39.33 0.59 21.81
CA PRO A 74 -38.52 -0.30 20.99
C PRO A 74 -38.04 -1.50 21.81
N SER A 75 -37.98 -2.68 21.18
CA SER A 75 -37.42 -3.87 21.83
C SER A 75 -35.94 -3.61 22.14
N GLU A 76 -35.51 -4.08 23.30
CA GLU A 76 -34.11 -3.98 23.75
C GLU A 76 -33.17 -4.68 22.76
N ASP A 77 -33.61 -5.79 22.15
CA ASP A 77 -32.85 -6.53 21.13
C ASP A 77 -32.57 -5.67 19.90
N LEU A 78 -33.56 -4.94 19.38
CA LEU A 78 -33.39 -4.07 18.20
C LEU A 78 -32.45 -2.90 18.49
N VAL A 79 -32.42 -2.41 19.74
CA VAL A 79 -31.51 -1.36 20.17
C VAL A 79 -30.08 -1.89 20.26
N GLN A 80 -29.90 -3.07 20.84
CA GLN A 80 -28.59 -3.74 20.94
C GLN A 80 -28.03 -4.12 19.56
N GLU A 81 -28.85 -4.66 18.67
CA GLU A 81 -28.45 -5.02 17.30
C GLU A 81 -27.97 -3.79 16.53
N ARG A 82 -28.69 -2.66 16.64
CA ARG A 82 -28.28 -1.39 16.05
C ARG A 82 -26.93 -0.93 16.61
N GLU A 83 -26.72 -1.03 17.91
CA GLU A 83 -25.46 -0.63 18.55
C GLU A 83 -24.29 -1.53 18.11
N GLN A 84 -24.53 -2.82 17.93
CA GLN A 84 -23.53 -3.74 17.38
C GLN A 84 -23.11 -3.34 15.96
N PHE A 85 -24.07 -3.02 15.08
CA PHE A 85 -23.75 -2.56 13.73
C PHE A 85 -23.05 -1.19 13.72
N VAL A 86 -23.38 -0.30 14.65
CA VAL A 86 -22.66 0.99 14.82
C VAL A 86 -21.20 0.73 15.20
N ALA A 87 -20.94 -0.14 16.18
CA ALA A 87 -19.57 -0.48 16.57
C ALA A 87 -18.79 -1.15 15.42
N GLN A 88 -19.44 -2.03 14.66
CA GLN A 88 -18.84 -2.65 13.47
C GLN A 88 -18.50 -1.60 12.39
N LEU A 89 -19.40 -0.63 12.18
CA LEU A 89 -19.20 0.46 11.23
C LEU A 89 -17.99 1.33 11.61
N GLU A 90 -17.87 1.70 12.88
CA GLU A 90 -16.74 2.49 13.40
C GLU A 90 -15.43 1.73 13.22
N SER A 91 -15.37 0.46 13.64
CA SER A 91 -14.18 -0.37 13.48
C SER A 91 -13.78 -0.56 12.01
N SER A 92 -14.75 -0.73 11.12
CA SER A 92 -14.48 -0.90 9.68
C SER A 92 -13.98 0.40 9.04
N GLN A 93 -14.47 1.56 9.49
CA GLN A 93 -13.97 2.86 9.04
C GLN A 93 -12.53 3.13 9.49
N GLU A 94 -12.19 2.76 10.72
CA GLU A 94 -10.79 2.82 11.20
C GLU A 94 -9.89 1.90 10.37
N ARG A 95 -10.35 0.69 10.03
CA ARG A 95 -9.60 -0.23 9.18
C ARG A 95 -9.38 0.35 7.77
N ILE A 96 -10.39 0.99 7.18
CA ILE A 96 -10.25 1.68 5.89
C ILE A 96 -9.17 2.76 5.97
N ALA A 97 -9.21 3.62 7.00
CA ALA A 97 -8.23 4.70 7.15
C ALA A 97 -6.79 4.15 7.26
N GLU A 98 -6.60 3.05 8.01
CA GLU A 98 -5.31 2.39 8.13
C GLU A 98 -4.85 1.75 6.80
N LEU A 99 -5.77 1.10 6.07
CA LEU A 99 -5.47 0.52 4.76
C LEU A 99 -5.12 1.60 3.71
N GLU A 100 -5.81 2.74 3.72
CA GLU A 100 -5.49 3.88 2.84
C GLU A 100 -4.09 4.44 3.15
N ARG A 101 -3.71 4.51 4.42
CA ARG A 101 -2.36 4.90 4.84
C ARG A 101 -1.30 3.92 4.36
N GLN A 102 -1.55 2.61 4.53
CA GLN A 102 -0.65 1.56 4.04
C GLN A 102 -0.53 1.57 2.52
N LEU A 103 -1.64 1.83 1.82
CA LEU A 103 -1.66 1.93 0.38
C LEU A 103 -0.75 3.07 -0.11
N GLN A 104 -0.90 4.26 0.47
CA GLN A 104 -0.07 5.40 0.12
C GLN A 104 1.41 5.11 0.35
N MET A 105 1.76 4.54 1.50
CA MET A 105 3.14 4.19 1.84
C MET A 105 3.74 3.18 0.84
N GLU A 106 2.99 2.15 0.46
CA GLU A 106 3.45 1.18 -0.55
C GLU A 106 3.53 1.78 -1.96
N GLU A 107 2.68 2.75 -2.30
CA GLU A 107 2.77 3.49 -3.57
C GLU A 107 4.03 4.37 -3.61
N ASP A 108 4.34 5.08 -2.52
CA ASP A 108 5.54 5.90 -2.37
C ASP A 108 6.82 5.03 -2.45
N GLU A 109 6.86 3.91 -1.72
CA GLU A 109 8.01 2.99 -1.75
C GLU A 109 8.17 2.34 -3.13
N LYS A 110 7.08 2.04 -3.84
CA LYS A 110 7.16 1.56 -5.23
C LYS A 110 7.75 2.63 -6.15
N GLU A 111 7.36 3.88 -5.99
CA GLU A 111 7.92 4.99 -6.78
C GLU A 111 9.41 5.18 -6.49
N GLU A 112 9.84 5.01 -5.23
CA GLU A 112 11.25 5.00 -4.87
C GLU A 112 12.02 3.88 -5.58
N VAL A 113 11.51 2.65 -5.59
CA VAL A 113 12.12 1.52 -6.31
C VAL A 113 12.22 1.79 -7.82
N LEU A 114 11.22 2.45 -8.41
CA LEU A 114 11.25 2.86 -9.81
C LEU A 114 12.28 3.98 -10.07
N GLY A 115 12.48 4.88 -9.11
CA GLY A 115 13.48 5.94 -9.17
C GLY A 115 14.92 5.47 -8.94
N GLN A 116 15.11 4.32 -8.30
CA GLN A 116 16.41 3.70 -8.05
C GLN A 116 16.96 2.92 -9.25
N VAL A 117 16.20 2.78 -10.35
CA VAL A 117 16.72 2.17 -11.59
C VAL A 117 17.97 2.95 -12.02
N PRO A 118 19.16 2.32 -12.08
CA PRO A 118 20.42 3.04 -12.25
C PRO A 118 20.41 3.93 -13.50
N ASN A 119 20.79 5.20 -13.35
CA ASN A 119 21.02 6.14 -14.47
C ASN A 119 22.07 5.63 -15.49
N THR A 120 22.81 4.58 -15.15
CA THR A 120 23.72 3.86 -16.05
C THR A 120 23.00 3.03 -17.11
N LEU A 121 21.72 2.67 -16.92
CA LEU A 121 20.88 2.03 -17.94
C LEU A 121 20.25 3.04 -18.91
N THR A 122 20.12 4.30 -18.51
CA THR A 122 19.55 5.39 -19.33
C THR A 122 20.54 5.94 -20.37
N SER A 123 21.81 5.50 -20.33
CA SER A 123 22.88 5.94 -21.25
C SER A 123 23.34 4.88 -22.26
N LEU A 124 22.60 3.76 -22.41
CA LEU A 124 22.71 2.85 -23.55
C LEU A 124 21.83 3.33 -24.71
#